data_AF-A0A7J8QHJ5-F1
#
_entry.id   AF-A0A7J8QHJ5-F1
#
_cell.length_a   1.000
_cell.length_b   1.000
_cell.length_c   1.000
_cell.angle_alpha   90.00
_cell.angle_beta   90.00
_cell.angle_gamma   90.00
#
_symmetry.space_group_name_H-M   'P 1'
#
loop_
_entity.id
_entity.type
_entity.pdbx_description
1 polymer ?
#
loop_
_entity_poly.entity_id
_entity_poly.type
_entity_poly.pdbx_seq_one_letter_code
_entity_poly.pdbx_strand_id
1 'polypeptide(L)'
;MKISLPSMPSLYVISFLCQACAEIHRIGGHVLDKSIVQRFALSLIEKVISIYKNFLSTREASGAQVSEKGILQVLLDIRFAADVLSGGDVNVNEELSIKLKSKSAFRRKQDHIQTKSAVRDSVDGLIYSFSQKLDPIDWLTYEPYLWENERQSYLRHAVLFGFFVQLNRKYTDTIQKLPTNSESNIMRCSV
;
A
#
# COMPACT_ATOMS: atom_id res chain seq x y z
N MET A 1 -3.99 -21.22 19.28
CA MET A 1 -2.70 -20.88 18.63
C MET A 1 -2.55 -19.35 18.70
N LYS A 2 -1.40 -18.80 19.12
CA LYS A 2 -1.18 -17.34 19.18
C LYS A 2 -0.26 -16.93 18.04
N ILE A 3 -0.82 -16.40 16.97
CA ILE A 3 -0.06 -15.90 15.81
C ILE A 3 0.30 -14.44 16.08
N SER A 4 1.56 -14.07 15.84
CA SER A 4 2.09 -12.72 16.05
C SER A 4 2.51 -12.13 14.71
N LEU A 5 1.69 -11.24 14.17
CA LEU A 5 1.94 -10.57 12.88
C LEU A 5 2.17 -9.07 13.06
N PRO A 6 2.92 -8.44 12.15
CA PRO A 6 3.03 -7.00 12.14
C PRO A 6 1.65 -6.37 11.93
N SER A 7 1.35 -5.34 12.71
CA SER A 7 0.07 -4.61 12.65
C SER A 7 0.18 -3.21 12.08
N MET A 8 1.40 -2.75 11.86
CA MET A 8 1.73 -1.40 11.45
C MET A 8 2.92 -1.44 10.48
N PRO A 9 2.96 -0.52 9.50
CA PRO A 9 4.13 -0.35 8.66
C PRO A 9 5.32 0.10 9.48
N SER A 10 6.51 -0.18 8.97
CA SER A 10 7.75 0.23 9.63
C SER A 10 7.84 1.75 9.71
N LEU A 11 8.58 2.23 10.72
CA LEU A 11 8.83 3.65 10.90
C LEU A 11 9.51 4.28 9.67
N TYR A 12 10.29 3.51 8.92
CA TYR A 12 10.92 3.97 7.69
C TYR A 12 9.91 4.28 6.60
N VAL A 13 8.91 3.42 6.38
CA VAL A 13 7.83 3.65 5.40
C VAL A 13 6.95 4.83 5.82
N ILE A 14 6.60 4.92 7.11
CA ILE A 14 5.83 6.05 7.64
C ILE A 14 6.62 7.35 7.45
N SER A 15 7.90 7.38 7.84
CA SER A 15 8.75 8.57 7.71
C SER A 15 8.91 8.99 6.24
N PHE A 16 9.14 8.03 5.35
CA PHE A 16 9.20 8.26 3.90
C PHE A 16 7.92 8.93 3.36
N LEU A 17 6.75 8.39 3.69
CA LEU A 17 5.47 8.96 3.24
C LEU A 17 5.20 10.33 3.89
N CYS A 18 5.56 10.52 5.16
CA CYS A 18 5.46 11.81 5.84
C CYS A 18 6.34 12.87 5.16
N GLN A 19 7.57 12.53 4.79
CA GLN A 19 8.47 13.44 4.07
C GLN A 19 7.92 13.78 2.68
N ALA A 20 7.35 12.81 1.97
CA ALA A 20 6.68 13.07 0.70
C ALA A 20 5.49 14.03 0.86
N CYS A 21 4.66 13.87 1.91
CA CYS A 21 3.60 14.81 2.23
C CYS A 21 4.13 16.19 2.63
N ALA A 22 5.25 16.26 3.35
CA ALA A 22 5.88 17.53 3.73
C ALA A 22 6.36 18.31 2.49
N GLU A 23 6.90 17.64 1.48
CA GLU A 23 7.27 18.28 0.21
C GLU A 23 6.05 18.83 -0.54
N ILE A 24 4.94 18.09 -0.59
CA ILE A 24 3.67 18.58 -1.15
C ILE A 24 3.19 19.82 -0.38
N HIS A 25 3.26 19.78 0.95
CA HIS A 25 2.84 20.90 1.78
C HIS A 25 3.72 22.14 1.56
N ARG A 26 5.05 21.95 1.43
CA ARG A 26 6.04 23.03 1.22
C ARG A 26 5.77 23.84 -0.04
N ILE A 27 5.28 23.22 -1.11
CA ILE A 27 4.96 23.88 -2.38
C ILE A 27 3.50 24.37 -2.47
N GLY A 28 2.74 24.26 -1.38
CA GLY A 28 1.33 24.65 -1.34
C GLY A 28 0.43 23.60 -1.97
N GLY A 29 0.35 22.40 -1.36
CA GLY A 29 -0.39 21.25 -1.88
C GLY A 29 -1.85 21.50 -2.30
N HIS A 30 -2.51 22.51 -1.73
CA HIS A 30 -3.88 22.91 -2.11
C HIS A 30 -3.97 23.63 -3.47
N VAL A 31 -2.85 24.15 -3.98
CA VAL A 31 -2.73 24.82 -5.28
C VAL A 31 -2.30 23.83 -6.37
N LEU A 32 -1.77 22.66 -6.00
CA LEU A 32 -1.28 21.67 -6.95
C LEU A 32 -2.42 21.01 -7.72
N ASP A 33 -2.22 20.90 -9.02
CA ASP A 33 -3.07 20.06 -9.87
C ASP A 33 -2.94 18.60 -9.43
N LYS A 34 -4.08 17.91 -9.38
CA LYS A 34 -4.17 16.48 -9.06
C LYS A 34 -3.19 15.63 -9.88
N SER A 35 -3.00 15.95 -11.15
CA SER A 35 -2.09 15.25 -12.06
C SER A 35 -0.62 15.32 -11.62
N ILE A 36 -0.19 16.40 -10.96
CA ILE A 36 1.15 16.53 -10.40
C ILE A 36 1.31 15.58 -9.22
N VAL A 37 0.32 15.56 -8.32
CA VAL A 37 0.31 14.66 -7.15
C VAL A 37 0.27 13.19 -7.59
N GLN A 38 -0.48 12.87 -8.66
CA GLN A 38 -0.50 11.53 -9.25
C GLN A 38 0.87 11.12 -9.81
N ARG A 39 1.52 11.97 -10.61
CA ARG A 39 2.87 11.70 -11.12
C ARG A 39 3.90 11.54 -10.00
N PHE A 40 3.77 12.33 -8.95
CA PHE A 40 4.62 12.21 -7.78
C PHE A 40 4.39 10.86 -7.06
N ALA A 41 3.13 10.49 -6.81
CA ALA A 41 2.79 9.19 -6.22
C ALA A 41 3.31 8.01 -7.06
N LEU A 42 3.19 8.09 -8.39
CA LEU A 42 3.72 7.10 -9.33
C LEU A 42 5.23 6.97 -9.20
N SER A 43 5.96 8.09 -9.24
CA SER A 43 7.41 8.07 -9.11
C SER A 43 7.86 7.51 -7.76
N LEU A 44 7.14 7.81 -6.67
CA LEU A 44 7.43 7.28 -5.34
C LEU A 44 7.28 5.76 -5.28
N ILE A 45 6.17 5.21 -5.79
CA ILE A 45 5.94 3.76 -5.74
C ILE A 45 6.93 3.00 -6.63
N GLU A 46 7.30 3.53 -7.80
CA GLU A 46 8.34 2.96 -8.65
C GLU A 46 9.70 2.88 -7.92
N LYS A 47 10.05 3.92 -7.16
CA LYS A 47 11.28 3.93 -6.34
C LYS A 47 11.20 2.93 -5.20
N VAL A 48 10.06 2.83 -4.51
CA VAL A 48 9.83 1.83 -3.45
C VAL A 48 10.01 0.41 -4.01
N ILE A 49 9.37 0.10 -5.14
CA ILE A 49 9.52 -1.20 -5.83
C ILE A 49 10.99 -1.47 -6.16
N SER A 50 11.69 -0.48 -6.72
CA SER A 50 13.11 -0.62 -7.06
C SER A 50 13.98 -0.92 -5.84
N ILE A 51 13.77 -0.22 -4.72
CA ILE A 51 14.52 -0.42 -3.47
C ILE A 51 14.32 -1.85 -2.95
N TYR A 52 13.08 -2.33 -2.86
CA TYR A 52 12.80 -3.67 -2.34
C TYR A 52 13.25 -4.79 -3.29
N LYS A 53 13.19 -4.57 -4.62
CA LYS A 53 13.79 -5.48 -5.60
C LYS A 53 15.30 -5.59 -5.40
N ASN A 54 15.99 -4.45 -5.29
CA ASN A 54 17.44 -4.41 -5.07
C ASN A 54 17.82 -5.05 -3.74
N PHE A 55 17.03 -4.84 -2.68
CA PHE A 55 17.22 -5.49 -1.39
C PHE A 55 17.13 -7.02 -1.52
N LEU A 56 16.11 -7.53 -2.23
CA LEU A 56 15.96 -8.97 -2.46
C LEU A 56 17.15 -9.55 -3.24
N SER A 57 17.54 -8.91 -4.35
CA SER A 57 18.66 -9.37 -5.18
C SER A 57 20.01 -9.32 -4.46
N THR A 58 20.28 -8.25 -3.69
CA THR A 58 21.51 -8.12 -2.89
C THR A 58 21.60 -9.24 -1.87
N ARG A 59 20.46 -9.56 -1.26
CA ARG A 59 20.37 -10.58 -0.23
C ARG A 59 20.60 -11.97 -0.78
N GLU A 60 20.01 -12.29 -1.93
CA GLU A 60 20.24 -13.53 -2.66
C GLU A 60 21.72 -13.70 -3.05
N ALA A 61 22.38 -12.62 -3.50
CA ALA A 61 23.81 -12.64 -3.82
C ALA A 61 24.70 -12.85 -2.58
N SER A 62 24.32 -12.27 -1.43
CA SER A 62 25.09 -12.37 -0.18
C SER A 62 24.91 -13.68 0.59
N GLY A 63 23.90 -14.48 0.24
CA GLY A 63 23.51 -15.69 0.99
C GLY A 63 22.89 -15.44 2.38
N ALA A 64 22.82 -14.19 2.84
CA ALA A 64 22.25 -13.85 4.15
C ALA A 64 20.72 -14.00 4.12
N GLN A 65 20.10 -14.88 4.91
CA GLN A 65 18.65 -15.08 4.86
C GLN A 65 17.86 -14.07 5.71
N VAL A 66 16.69 -13.63 5.22
CA VAL A 66 15.72 -12.79 5.98
C VAL A 66 15.05 -13.67 6.99
N SER A 67 14.87 -13.19 8.22
CA SER A 67 13.96 -13.86 9.13
C SER A 67 12.53 -13.81 8.58
N GLU A 68 11.75 -14.83 8.86
CA GLU A 68 10.32 -14.91 8.53
C GLU A 68 9.56 -13.64 8.94
N LYS A 69 9.78 -13.20 10.19
CA LYS A 69 9.21 -11.95 10.73
C LYS A 69 9.61 -10.71 9.92
N GLY A 70 10.86 -10.67 9.44
CA GLY A 70 11.34 -9.59 8.58
C GLY A 70 10.63 -9.59 7.22
N ILE A 71 10.40 -10.77 6.63
CA ILE A 71 9.64 -10.90 5.38
C ILE A 71 8.20 -10.43 5.58
N LEU A 72 7.54 -10.84 6.66
CA LEU A 72 6.18 -10.41 7.00
C LEU A 72 6.08 -8.88 7.16
N GLN A 73 7.08 -8.25 7.80
CA GLN A 73 7.13 -6.78 7.89
C GLN A 73 7.32 -6.13 6.53
N VAL A 74 8.22 -6.67 5.68
CA VAL A 74 8.45 -6.16 4.32
C VAL A 74 7.20 -6.29 3.44
N LEU A 75 6.48 -7.41 3.54
CA LEU A 75 5.22 -7.62 2.84
C LEU A 75 4.15 -6.60 3.24
N LEU A 76 4.01 -6.34 4.55
CA LEU A 76 3.09 -5.31 5.05
C LEU A 76 3.51 -3.91 4.57
N ASP A 77 4.81 -3.60 4.64
CA ASP A 77 5.38 -2.32 4.22
C ASP A 77 5.14 -2.03 2.72
N ILE A 78 5.42 -3.02 1.85
CA ILE A 78 5.21 -2.92 0.40
C ILE A 78 3.73 -2.70 0.10
N ARG A 79 2.85 -3.50 0.72
CA ARG A 79 1.41 -3.41 0.49
C ARG A 79 0.86 -2.06 0.95
N PHE A 80 1.22 -1.63 2.16
CA PHE A 80 0.82 -0.35 2.71
C PHE A 80 1.24 0.83 1.83
N ALA A 81 2.51 0.87 1.40
CA ALA A 81 3.01 1.92 0.52
C ALA A 81 2.29 1.90 -0.84
N ALA A 82 2.04 0.72 -1.41
CA ALA A 82 1.32 0.57 -2.67
C ALA A 82 -0.13 1.05 -2.57
N ASP A 83 -0.84 0.73 -1.49
CA ASP A 83 -2.23 1.14 -1.31
C ASP A 83 -2.36 2.65 -1.03
N VAL A 84 -1.44 3.23 -0.24
CA VAL A 84 -1.36 4.70 -0.04
C VAL A 84 -1.08 5.44 -1.34
N LEU A 85 -0.17 4.93 -2.18
CA LEU A 85 0.26 5.58 -3.44
C LEU A 85 -0.56 5.14 -4.67
N SER A 86 -1.61 4.36 -4.48
CA SER A 86 -2.37 3.71 -5.56
C SER A 86 -3.10 4.64 -6.52
N GLY A 87 -3.14 5.94 -6.25
CA GLY A 87 -3.71 6.94 -7.13
C GLY A 87 -2.78 7.48 -8.20
N GLY A 88 -1.48 7.17 -8.14
CA GLY A 88 -0.50 7.64 -9.13
C GLY A 88 -0.69 7.06 -10.53
N ASP A 89 -1.35 5.92 -10.59
CA ASP A 89 -1.54 5.10 -11.79
C ASP A 89 -2.91 5.31 -12.47
N VAL A 90 -3.74 6.19 -11.91
CA VAL A 90 -5.01 6.56 -12.56
C VAL A 90 -4.66 7.32 -13.83
N ASN A 91 -4.82 6.65 -14.97
CA ASN A 91 -4.53 7.22 -16.28
C ASN A 91 -5.35 8.51 -16.43
N VAL A 92 -4.67 9.65 -16.54
CA VAL A 92 -5.29 11.00 -16.60
C VAL A 92 -6.36 11.11 -17.70
N ASN A 93 -6.30 10.23 -18.70
CA ASN A 93 -7.26 10.13 -19.79
C ASN A 93 -8.65 9.61 -19.37
N GLU A 94 -8.74 8.91 -18.23
CA GLU A 94 -10.00 8.39 -17.69
C GLU A 94 -10.83 9.52 -17.02
N GLU A 95 -10.17 10.54 -16.48
CA GLU A 95 -10.85 11.69 -15.87
C GLU A 95 -11.54 12.60 -16.91
N LEU A 96 -10.94 12.74 -18.10
CA LEU A 96 -11.55 13.45 -19.24
C LEU A 96 -12.77 12.70 -19.80
N SER A 97 -12.73 11.37 -19.80
CA SER A 97 -13.84 10.54 -20.26
C SER A 97 -14.98 10.43 -19.24
N ILE A 98 -14.70 10.61 -17.94
CA ILE A 98 -15.75 10.80 -16.91
C ILE A 98 -16.41 12.18 -17.03
N LYS A 99 -15.63 13.25 -17.28
CA LYS A 99 -16.18 14.61 -17.51
C LYS A 99 -17.04 14.70 -18.78
N LEU A 100 -16.79 13.89 -19.81
CA LEU A 100 -17.67 13.83 -20.98
C LEU A 100 -18.97 13.03 -20.75
N LYS A 101 -18.97 12.07 -19.81
CA LYS A 101 -20.11 11.17 -19.56
C LYS A 101 -21.14 11.70 -18.56
N SER A 102 -20.90 12.86 -17.93
CA SER A 102 -21.81 13.46 -16.94
C SER A 102 -23.10 14.07 -17.52
N LYS A 103 -23.44 13.80 -18.79
CA LYS A 103 -24.70 14.24 -19.42
C LYS A 103 -25.73 13.13 -19.64
N SER A 104 -25.48 11.87 -19.30
CA SER A 104 -26.49 10.81 -19.43
C SER A 104 -26.75 10.09 -18.11
N ALA A 105 -27.85 10.44 -17.48
CA ALA A 105 -28.43 9.67 -16.39
C ALA A 105 -28.91 8.31 -16.92
N PHE A 106 -28.23 7.21 -16.56
CA PHE A 106 -28.85 5.89 -16.45
C PHE A 106 -27.99 4.94 -15.63
N ARG A 107 -28.61 4.33 -14.61
CA ARG A 107 -28.05 3.24 -13.81
C ARG A 107 -27.65 2.07 -14.71
N ARG A 108 -26.37 1.67 -14.71
CA ARG A 108 -25.91 0.33 -15.13
C ARG A 108 -24.64 -0.03 -14.37
N LYS A 109 -24.61 -1.25 -13.81
CA LYS A 109 -23.45 -1.92 -13.19
C LYS A 109 -22.19 -1.63 -14.02
N GLN A 110 -21.22 -0.96 -13.42
CA GLN A 110 -19.89 -0.82 -14.00
C GLN A 110 -19.14 -2.13 -13.80
N ASP A 111 -19.11 -2.96 -14.85
CA ASP A 111 -17.98 -3.84 -15.07
C ASP A 111 -16.77 -2.94 -15.35
N HIS A 112 -16.07 -2.61 -14.27
CA HIS A 112 -14.81 -1.88 -14.30
C HIS A 112 -13.80 -2.83 -14.96
N ILE A 113 -13.62 -2.72 -16.27
CA ILE A 113 -12.52 -3.35 -17.00
C ILE A 113 -11.25 -2.70 -16.44
N GLN A 114 -10.73 -3.28 -15.35
CA GLN A 114 -9.46 -2.91 -14.74
C GLN A 114 -8.40 -3.14 -15.80
N THR A 115 -7.95 -2.06 -16.43
CA THR A 115 -6.70 -2.09 -17.16
C THR A 115 -5.64 -2.27 -16.08
N LYS A 116 -5.21 -3.52 -15.85
CA LYS A 116 -4.15 -3.82 -14.88
C LYS A 116 -2.95 -2.95 -15.23
N SER A 117 -2.56 -2.11 -14.30
CA SER A 117 -1.37 -1.30 -14.48
C SER A 117 -0.11 -2.11 -14.25
N ALA A 118 0.90 -1.79 -15.06
CA ALA A 118 2.25 -2.31 -14.94
C ALA A 118 2.85 -2.11 -13.53
N VAL A 119 2.45 -1.05 -12.81
CA VAL A 119 2.89 -0.81 -11.43
C VAL A 119 2.27 -1.81 -10.49
N ARG A 120 0.96 -2.06 -10.61
CA ARG A 120 0.27 -3.05 -9.78
C ARG A 120 0.81 -4.45 -10.01
N ASP A 121 1.03 -4.84 -11.26
CA ASP A 121 1.63 -6.14 -11.59
C ASP A 121 3.08 -6.23 -11.04
N SER A 122 3.82 -5.12 -11.03
CA SER A 122 5.15 -5.07 -10.43
C SER A 122 5.14 -5.21 -8.90
N VAL A 123 4.12 -4.65 -8.23
CA VAL A 123 3.91 -4.82 -6.78
C VAL A 123 3.51 -6.26 -6.47
N ASP A 124 2.54 -6.80 -7.20
CA ASP A 124 2.05 -8.17 -7.00
C ASP A 124 3.17 -9.20 -7.24
N GLY A 125 3.99 -8.99 -8.29
CA GLY A 125 5.17 -9.83 -8.54
C GLY A 125 6.25 -9.73 -7.46
N LEU A 126 6.41 -8.55 -6.85
CA LEU A 126 7.33 -8.36 -5.73
C LEU A 126 6.82 -9.05 -4.45
N ILE A 127 5.53 -8.89 -4.13
CA ILE A 127 4.85 -9.58 -3.02
C ILE A 127 5.01 -11.09 -3.18
N TYR A 128 4.74 -11.61 -4.37
CA TYR A 128 4.93 -13.03 -4.69
C TYR A 128 6.38 -13.49 -4.45
N SER A 129 7.36 -12.70 -4.90
CA SER A 129 8.78 -13.04 -4.72
C SER A 129 9.19 -13.13 -3.24
N PHE A 130 8.62 -12.28 -2.38
CA PHE A 130 8.85 -12.35 -0.94
C PHE A 130 8.07 -13.49 -0.27
N SER A 131 6.84 -13.76 -0.68
CA SER A 131 6.03 -14.84 -0.08
C SER A 131 6.63 -16.22 -0.37
N GLN A 132 7.31 -16.42 -1.50
CA GLN A 132 8.05 -17.65 -1.80
C GLN A 132 9.22 -17.94 -0.84
N LYS A 133 9.62 -16.99 0.01
CA LYS A 133 10.66 -17.18 1.03
C LYS A 133 10.10 -17.66 2.37
N LEU A 134 8.78 -17.74 2.50
CA LEU A 134 8.08 -18.27 3.68
C LEU A 134 7.72 -19.75 3.45
N ASP A 135 7.50 -20.49 4.54
CA ASP A 135 6.90 -21.81 4.41
C ASP A 135 5.48 -21.67 3.80
N PRO A 136 5.11 -22.50 2.81
CA PRO A 136 3.82 -22.38 2.14
C PRO A 136 2.60 -22.53 3.08
N ILE A 137 2.69 -23.39 4.09
CA ILE A 137 1.62 -23.63 5.05
C ILE A 137 1.50 -22.44 6.00
N ASP A 138 2.64 -21.92 6.46
CA ASP A 138 2.68 -20.72 7.29
C ASP A 138 2.15 -19.49 6.53
N TRP A 139 2.56 -19.29 5.27
CA TRP A 139 2.06 -18.19 4.45
C TRP A 139 0.54 -18.24 4.26
N LEU A 140 0.00 -19.41 3.91
CA LEU A 140 -1.46 -19.61 3.80
C LEU A 140 -2.19 -19.28 5.11
N THR A 141 -1.54 -19.53 6.25
CA THR A 141 -2.07 -19.22 7.57
C THR A 141 -2.00 -17.72 7.88
N TYR A 142 -0.91 -17.04 7.55
CA TYR A 142 -0.66 -15.63 7.90
C TYR A 142 -1.33 -14.64 6.96
N GLU A 143 -1.40 -14.95 5.68
CA GLU A 143 -1.85 -14.06 4.60
C GLU A 143 -3.13 -13.29 4.93
N PRO A 144 -4.27 -13.94 5.30
CA PRO A 144 -5.52 -13.23 5.53
C PRO A 144 -5.42 -12.23 6.69
N TYR A 145 -4.68 -12.58 7.75
CA TYR A 145 -4.52 -11.72 8.92
C TYR A 145 -3.53 -10.58 8.67
N LEU A 146 -2.49 -10.81 7.85
CA LEU A 146 -1.53 -9.79 7.47
C LEU A 146 -2.20 -8.68 6.66
N TRP A 147 -3.06 -9.05 5.71
CA TRP A 147 -3.79 -8.10 4.88
C TRP A 147 -4.89 -7.36 5.63
N GLU A 148 -5.55 -8.00 6.60
CA GLU A 148 -6.46 -7.28 7.49
C GLU A 148 -5.70 -6.28 8.38
N ASN A 149 -4.52 -6.65 8.89
CA ASN A 149 -3.66 -5.74 9.65
C ASN A 149 -3.21 -4.53 8.80
N GLU A 150 -2.77 -4.76 7.57
CA GLU A 150 -2.41 -3.70 6.62
C GLU A 150 -3.59 -2.77 6.38
N ARG A 151 -4.78 -3.31 6.06
CA ARG A 151 -6.00 -2.54 5.84
C ARG A 151 -6.37 -1.67 7.04
N GLN A 152 -6.33 -2.22 8.25
CA GLN A 152 -6.59 -1.46 9.47
C GLN A 152 -5.54 -0.36 9.67
N SER A 153 -4.28 -0.64 9.32
CA SER A 153 -3.22 0.37 9.37
C SER A 153 -3.45 1.48 8.34
N TYR A 154 -3.83 1.16 7.10
CA TYR A 154 -4.20 2.14 6.08
C TYR A 154 -5.30 3.07 6.60
N LEU A 155 -6.39 2.52 7.15
CA LEU A 155 -7.51 3.31 7.64
C LEU A 155 -7.10 4.31 8.75
N ARG A 156 -6.14 3.92 9.61
CA ARG A 156 -5.60 4.82 10.66
C ARG A 156 -4.74 5.94 10.09
N HIS A 157 -3.99 5.67 9.03
CA HIS A 157 -3.10 6.64 8.41
C HIS A 157 -3.76 7.43 7.27
N ALA A 158 -5.02 7.14 6.94
CA ALA A 158 -5.73 7.77 5.84
C ALA A 158 -5.75 9.30 5.91
N VAL A 159 -5.85 9.85 7.13
CA VAL A 159 -5.81 11.31 7.36
C VAL A 159 -4.39 11.85 7.20
N LEU A 160 -3.39 11.14 7.73
CA LEU A 160 -1.98 11.55 7.69
C LEU A 160 -1.48 11.66 6.25
N PHE A 161 -1.86 10.70 5.40
CA PHE A 161 -1.45 10.64 3.99
C PHE A 161 -2.57 11.10 3.04
N GLY A 162 -3.40 12.04 3.50
CA GLY A 162 -4.59 12.51 2.79
C GLY A 162 -4.34 12.95 1.35
N PHE A 163 -3.20 13.59 1.06
CA PHE A 163 -2.84 14.01 -0.30
C PHE A 163 -2.77 12.84 -1.30
N PHE A 164 -2.31 11.66 -0.86
CA PHE A 164 -2.22 10.48 -1.69
C PHE A 164 -3.50 9.63 -1.62
N VAL A 165 -4.05 9.44 -0.43
CA VAL A 165 -5.26 8.64 -0.19
C VAL A 165 -6.49 9.21 -0.91
N GLN A 166 -6.57 10.52 -1.06
CA GLN A 166 -7.66 11.17 -1.81
C GLN A 166 -7.58 10.92 -3.33
N LEU A 167 -6.41 10.56 -3.87
CA LEU A 167 -6.28 10.24 -5.29
C LEU A 167 -6.99 8.93 -5.64
N ASN A 168 -6.90 7.94 -4.75
CA ASN A 168 -7.56 6.64 -4.88
C ASN A 168 -7.78 6.02 -3.48
N ARG A 169 -9.00 6.15 -2.96
CA ARG A 169 -9.34 5.61 -1.64
C ARG A 169 -9.66 4.12 -1.75
N LYS A 170 -8.71 3.28 -1.35
CA LYS A 170 -8.82 1.81 -1.41
C LYS A 170 -9.83 1.23 -0.43
N TYR A 171 -9.81 1.74 0.80
CA TYR A 171 -10.65 1.27 1.88
C TYR A 171 -11.54 2.41 2.38
N THR A 172 -12.85 2.16 2.44
CA THR A 172 -13.86 3.14 2.83
C THR A 172 -14.55 2.80 4.15
N ASP A 173 -14.19 1.67 4.75
CA ASP A 173 -14.81 1.18 5.98
C ASP A 173 -14.47 2.07 7.18
N THR A 174 -15.31 1.97 8.20
CA THR A 174 -15.04 2.61 9.48
C THR A 174 -13.91 1.88 10.20
N ILE A 175 -13.02 2.64 10.85
CA ILE A 175 -11.90 2.09 11.62
C ILE A 175 -12.49 1.16 12.70
N GLN A 176 -12.14 -0.12 12.65
CA GLN A 176 -12.44 -1.02 13.76
C GLN A 176 -11.43 -0.77 14.89
N LYS A 177 -11.93 -0.54 16.11
CA LYS A 177 -11.06 -0.37 17.28
C LYS A 177 -10.25 -1.65 17.49
N LEU A 178 -8.94 -1.52 17.51
CA LEU A 178 -8.05 -2.60 17.91
C LEU A 178 -8.23 -2.88 19.41
N PRO A 179 -8.16 -4.15 19.86
CA PRO A 179 -7.97 -4.42 21.28
C PRO A 179 -6.72 -3.72 21.79
N THR A 180 -6.89 -2.96 22.86
CA THR A 180 -5.87 -2.12 23.52
C THR A 180 -4.74 -2.97 24.08
N ASN A 181 -3.73 -3.32 23.27
CA ASN A 181 -2.45 -3.82 23.77
C ASN A 181 -1.42 -2.73 23.58
N SER A 182 -1.11 -2.02 24.66
CA SER A 182 -0.28 -0.81 24.73
C SER A 182 1.23 -1.06 24.58
N GLU A 183 1.67 -2.29 24.29
CA GLU A 183 3.10 -2.66 24.45
C GLU A 183 3.84 -3.02 23.16
N SER A 184 3.18 -3.14 21.99
CA SER A 184 3.86 -3.62 20.77
C SER A 184 3.13 -3.31 19.45
N ASN A 185 3.87 -3.12 18.35
CA ASN A 185 3.38 -3.08 16.95
C ASN A 185 2.96 -4.48 16.43
N ILE A 186 2.67 -5.40 17.33
CA ILE A 186 2.29 -6.79 17.03
C ILE A 186 0.84 -6.96 17.47
N MET A 187 -0.02 -7.25 16.49
CA MET A 187 -1.39 -7.64 16.74
C MET A 187 -1.45 -9.13 17.08
N ARG A 188 -2.05 -9.45 18.23
CA ARG A 188 -2.37 -10.83 18.59
C ARG A 188 -3.72 -11.17 17.94
N CYS A 189 -3.73 -12.07 16.96
CA CYS A 189 -4.99 -12.59 16.41
C CYS A 189 -5.60 -13.57 17.43
N SER A 190 -6.80 -13.29 17.91
CA SER A 190 -7.63 -14.26 18.64
C SER A 190 -8.42 -15.11 17.64
N VAL A 191 -8.49 -16.42 17.91
CA VAL A 191 -9.28 -17.41 17.16
C VAL A 191 -10.76 -17.14 17.37
#